data_AF-A0A0B7FF51-F1
#
_entry.id   AF-A0A0B7FF51-F1
#
_cell.length_a   1.000
_cell.length_b   1.000
_cell.length_c   1.000
_cell.angle_alpha   90.00
_cell.angle_beta   90.00
_cell.angle_gamma   90.00
#
_symmetry.space_group_name_H-M   'P 1'
#
loop_
_entity.id
_entity.type
_entity.pdbx_description
1 polymer ?
#
loop_
_entity_poly.entity_id
_entity_poly.type
_entity_poly.pdbx_seq_one_letter_code
_entity_poly.pdbx_strand_id
1 'polypeptide(L)'
;MVCAIEPMTVDAMARLLGLETGNQIERLLMPLQLVLNVAKKTGLVSTLHALFPDFMLSPNWSGLYYCHYWMRHLKMTKACLNSIDANKSKFNVCGLASSHNVDSNVEGLDKRVDESISPALFYACCYWSKHLNLALWEV
;
A
#
# COMPACT_ATOMS: atom_id res chain seq x y z
N MET A 1 -2.58 7.43 -0.45
CA MET A 1 -2.64 7.95 0.92
C MET A 1 -4.08 8.16 1.41
N VAL A 2 -4.89 9.03 0.81
CA VAL A 2 -6.30 9.28 1.26
C VAL A 2 -7.13 8.00 1.39
N CYS A 3 -6.98 7.06 0.44
CA CYS A 3 -7.68 5.78 0.45
C CYS A 3 -6.81 4.61 0.93
N ALA A 4 -5.64 4.88 1.54
CA ALA A 4 -4.82 3.80 2.10
C ALA A 4 -5.47 3.31 3.40
N ILE A 5 -5.53 1.99 3.60
CA ILE A 5 -6.07 1.39 4.83
C ILE A 5 -5.13 1.65 6.01
N GLU A 6 -3.83 1.58 5.75
CA GLU A 6 -2.79 1.93 6.69
C GLU A 6 -1.73 2.83 6.02
N PRO A 7 -1.04 3.68 6.81
CA PRO A 7 0.14 4.40 6.32
C PRO A 7 1.16 3.43 5.73
N MET A 8 1.81 3.85 4.65
CA MET A 8 2.85 3.06 3.99
C MET A 8 4.00 3.96 3.57
N THR A 9 5.17 3.36 3.35
CA THR A 9 6.37 4.10 2.93
C THR A 9 6.26 4.56 1.49
N VAL A 10 7.03 5.60 1.13
CA VAL A 10 7.13 6.06 -0.27
C VAL A 10 7.57 4.96 -1.23
N ASP A 11 8.43 4.03 -0.79
CA ASP A 11 8.84 2.88 -1.59
C ASP A 11 7.73 1.85 -1.74
N ALA A 12 6.94 1.61 -0.69
CA ALA A 12 5.78 0.73 -0.77
C ALA A 12 4.72 1.31 -1.73
N MET A 13 4.49 2.62 -1.67
CA MET A 13 3.62 3.32 -2.62
C MET A 13 4.14 3.19 -4.06
N ALA A 14 5.43 3.44 -4.28
CA ALA A 14 6.03 3.36 -5.60
C ALA A 14 5.82 1.96 -6.21
N ARG A 15 6.16 0.91 -5.45
CA ARG A 15 5.98 -0.48 -5.88
C ARG A 15 4.52 -0.82 -6.22
N LEU A 16 3.57 -0.47 -5.35
CA LEU A 16 2.14 -0.75 -5.58
C LEU A 16 1.59 0.03 -6.78
N LEU A 17 2.05 1.26 -7.00
CA LEU A 17 1.59 2.11 -8.09
C LEU A 17 2.35 1.87 -9.41
N GLY A 18 3.29 0.93 -9.44
CA GLY A 18 4.10 0.63 -10.64
C GLY A 18 5.07 1.76 -11.01
N LEU A 19 5.51 2.54 -10.03
CA LEU A 19 6.51 3.60 -10.17
C LEU A 19 7.91 3.07 -9.82
N GLU A 20 8.93 3.72 -10.38
CA GLU A 20 10.31 3.22 -10.32
C GLU A 20 10.95 3.40 -8.94
N THR A 21 10.66 4.52 -8.25
CA THR A 21 11.34 4.87 -6.98
C THR A 21 10.46 5.65 -6.02
N GLY A 22 10.74 5.55 -4.71
CA GLY A 22 10.14 6.40 -3.69
C GLY A 22 10.38 7.90 -3.93
N ASN A 23 11.51 8.28 -4.54
CA ASN A 23 11.81 9.68 -4.89
C ASN A 23 10.77 10.29 -5.87
N GLN A 24 10.21 9.49 -6.78
CA GLN A 24 9.13 9.95 -7.65
C GLN A 24 7.87 10.25 -6.83
N ILE A 25 7.54 9.39 -5.85
CA ILE A 25 6.44 9.63 -4.92
C ILE A 25 6.69 10.91 -4.12
N GLU A 26 7.88 11.09 -3.52
CA GLU A 26 8.19 12.29 -2.74
C GLU A 26 8.01 13.58 -3.55
N ARG A 27 8.46 13.59 -4.81
CA ARG A 27 8.24 14.73 -5.73
C ARG A 27 6.77 14.97 -6.02
N LEU A 28 5.96 13.91 -6.19
CA LEU A 28 4.51 14.03 -6.37
C LEU A 28 3.80 14.51 -5.11
N LEU A 29 4.34 14.23 -3.93
CA LEU A 29 3.79 14.68 -2.64
C LEU A 29 4.27 16.08 -2.24
N MET A 30 5.31 16.62 -2.88
CA MET A 30 5.88 17.94 -2.59
C MET A 30 4.86 19.08 -2.58
N PRO A 31 3.90 19.17 -3.53
CA PRO A 31 2.86 20.21 -3.48
C PRO A 31 1.91 20.08 -2.28
N LEU A 32 1.86 18.92 -1.62
CA LEU A 32 0.93 18.60 -0.54
C LEU A 32 1.61 18.61 0.85
N GLN A 33 2.82 19.17 0.97
CA GLN A 33 3.61 19.20 2.21
C GLN A 33 2.90 19.89 3.40
N LEU A 34 1.92 20.76 3.15
CA LEU A 34 1.15 21.41 4.21
C LEU A 34 0.09 20.51 4.84
N VAL A 35 -0.29 19.43 4.16
CA VAL A 35 -1.35 18.51 4.59
C VAL A 35 -0.86 17.08 4.77
N LEU A 36 0.35 16.78 4.29
CA LEU A 36 0.99 15.47 4.39
C LEU A 36 2.32 15.56 5.14
N ASN A 37 2.63 14.49 5.86
CA ASN A 37 3.91 14.27 6.49
C ASN A 37 4.59 13.05 5.88
N VAL A 38 5.84 13.20 5.48
CA VAL A 38 6.73 12.09 5.11
C VAL A 38 7.80 11.97 6.20
N ALA A 39 7.74 10.90 6.98
CA ALA A 39 8.64 10.72 8.11
C ALA A 39 10.08 10.52 7.62
N LYS A 40 10.99 11.45 7.95
CA LYS A 40 12.37 11.47 7.45
C LYS A 40 13.16 10.17 7.65
N LYS A 41 12.89 9.42 8.72
CA LYS A 41 13.60 8.18 9.06
C LYS A 41 13.06 6.95 8.34
N THR A 42 11.75 6.89 8.13
CA THR A 42 11.06 5.67 7.67
C THR A 42 10.43 5.82 6.29
N GLY A 43 10.35 7.03 5.75
CA GLY A 43 9.63 7.35 4.53
C GLY A 43 8.12 7.13 4.64
N LEU A 44 7.58 6.94 5.85
CA LEU A 44 6.15 6.70 6.07
C LEU A 44 5.35 7.96 5.75
N VAL A 45 4.33 7.81 4.90
CA VAL A 45 3.47 8.92 4.50
C VAL A 45 2.19 8.90 5.34
N SER A 46 1.86 10.04 5.93
CA SER A 46 0.68 10.23 6.78
C SER A 46 0.04 11.59 6.53
N THR A 47 -1.21 11.76 6.98
CA THR A 47 -1.88 13.07 7.00
C THR A 47 -1.40 13.88 8.20
N LEU A 48 -1.21 15.19 8.01
CA LEU A 48 -0.96 16.11 9.13
C LEU A 48 -2.25 16.52 9.84
N HIS A 49 -3.39 16.44 9.14
CA HIS A 49 -4.68 16.82 9.67
C HIS A 49 -5.69 15.67 9.52
N ALA A 50 -6.42 15.36 10.61
CA ALA A 50 -7.36 14.23 10.66
C ALA A 50 -8.48 14.37 9.63
N LEU A 51 -8.96 15.59 9.36
CA LEU A 51 -10.04 15.84 8.38
C LEU A 51 -9.57 15.88 6.92
N PHE A 52 -8.26 15.79 6.64
CA PHE A 52 -7.79 15.92 5.26
C PHE A 52 -8.34 14.81 4.34
N PRO A 53 -8.39 13.52 4.74
CA PRO A 53 -9.07 12.50 3.96
C PRO A 53 -10.55 12.82 3.71
N ASP A 54 -11.29 13.22 4.75
CA ASP A 54 -12.71 13.57 4.63
C ASP A 54 -12.93 14.75 3.66
N PHE A 55 -12.03 15.74 3.69
CA PHE A 55 -12.02 16.84 2.74
C PHE A 55 -11.85 16.34 1.29
N MET A 56 -10.84 15.52 1.03
CA MET A 56 -10.55 14.99 -0.30
C MET A 56 -11.63 14.03 -0.82
N LEU A 57 -12.40 13.43 0.08
CA LEU A 57 -13.51 12.51 -0.21
C LEU A 57 -14.89 13.20 -0.22
N SER A 58 -14.95 14.52 -0.01
CA SER A 58 -16.18 15.31 -0.11
C SER A 58 -16.17 16.12 -1.41
N PRO A 59 -17.09 15.87 -2.36
CA PRO A 59 -17.15 16.65 -3.60
C PRO A 59 -17.50 18.12 -3.33
N ASN A 60 -18.26 18.39 -2.27
CA ASN A 60 -18.64 19.75 -1.86
C ASN A 60 -17.46 20.55 -1.32
N TRP A 61 -16.46 19.89 -0.72
CA TRP A 61 -15.32 20.57 -0.10
C TRP A 61 -14.12 20.62 -1.04
N SER A 62 -13.80 19.52 -1.70
CA SER A 62 -12.62 19.40 -2.56
C SER A 62 -12.84 19.83 -4.01
N GLY A 63 -14.10 19.94 -4.46
CA GLY A 63 -14.46 20.41 -5.79
C GLY A 63 -13.71 19.67 -6.90
N LEU A 64 -12.89 20.40 -7.67
CA LEU A 64 -12.08 19.84 -8.77
C LEU A 64 -11.05 18.79 -8.31
N TYR A 65 -10.67 18.80 -7.03
CA TYR A 65 -9.70 17.87 -6.45
C TYR A 65 -10.35 16.61 -5.84
N TYR A 66 -11.67 16.43 -6.04
CA TYR A 66 -12.43 15.32 -5.48
C TYR A 66 -11.85 13.96 -5.88
N CYS A 67 -11.59 13.14 -4.86
CA CYS A 67 -11.17 11.77 -5.03
C CYS A 67 -12.38 10.83 -4.99
N HIS A 68 -12.77 10.30 -6.14
CA HIS A 68 -13.80 9.26 -6.23
C HIS A 68 -13.43 8.03 -5.39
N TYR A 69 -14.06 7.89 -4.23
CA TYR A 69 -13.75 6.90 -3.21
C TYR A 69 -13.65 5.47 -3.78
N TRP A 70 -14.75 4.96 -4.35
CA TRP A 70 -14.83 3.61 -4.90
C TRP A 70 -13.79 3.36 -6.01
N MET A 71 -13.58 4.34 -6.89
CA MET A 71 -12.63 4.24 -8.01
C MET A 71 -11.18 4.11 -7.50
N ARG A 72 -10.84 4.83 -6.43
CA ARG A 72 -9.52 4.73 -5.80
C ARG A 72 -9.33 3.38 -5.12
N HIS A 73 -10.34 2.88 -4.41
CA HIS A 73 -10.30 1.54 -3.83
C HIS A 73 -10.17 0.45 -4.90
N LEU A 74 -10.90 0.54 -6.02
CA LEU A 74 -10.79 -0.41 -7.13
C LEU A 74 -9.38 -0.42 -7.76
N LYS A 75 -8.78 0.77 -7.93
CA LYS A 75 -7.38 0.88 -8.40
C LYS A 75 -6.41 0.23 -7.42
N MET A 76 -6.60 0.45 -6.12
CA MET A 76 -5.78 -0.19 -5.10
C MET A 76 -5.96 -1.71 -5.07
N THR A 77 -7.17 -2.24 -5.26
CA THR A 77 -7.40 -3.68 -5.40
C THR A 77 -6.57 -4.27 -6.54
N LYS A 78 -6.62 -3.65 -7.73
CA LYS A 78 -5.84 -4.09 -8.89
C LYS A 78 -4.34 -4.03 -8.61
N ALA A 79 -3.86 -2.94 -8.02
CA ALA A 79 -2.47 -2.78 -7.61
C ALA A 79 -2.01 -3.88 -6.64
N CYS A 80 -2.82 -4.19 -5.62
CA CYS A 80 -2.50 -5.23 -4.66
C CYS A 80 -2.46 -6.61 -5.32
N LEU A 81 -3.46 -6.96 -6.12
CA LEU A 81 -3.50 -8.24 -6.83
C LEU A 81 -2.33 -8.39 -7.80
N ASN A 82 -1.99 -7.34 -8.54
CA ASN A 82 -0.83 -7.33 -9.42
C ASN A 82 0.48 -7.49 -8.63
N SER A 83 0.60 -6.86 -7.45
CA SER A 83 1.78 -7.03 -6.59
C SER A 83 1.92 -8.47 -6.07
N ILE A 84 0.81 -9.11 -5.72
CA ILE A 84 0.78 -10.52 -5.30
C ILE A 84 1.14 -11.42 -6.48
N ASP A 85 0.58 -11.13 -7.68
CA ASP A 85 0.87 -11.88 -8.89
C ASP A 85 2.28 -11.64 -9.44
N ALA A 86 2.91 -10.50 -9.15
CA ALA A 86 4.32 -10.30 -9.48
C ALA A 86 5.28 -11.08 -8.56
N ASN A 87 4.80 -11.62 -7.43
CA ASN A 87 5.66 -12.35 -6.52
C ASN A 87 6.19 -13.64 -7.17
N LYS A 88 7.50 -13.86 -7.06
CA LYS A 88 8.19 -15.00 -7.69
C LYS A 88 7.69 -16.34 -7.15
N SER A 89 7.42 -16.39 -5.85
CA SER A 89 6.93 -17.62 -5.21
C SER A 89 5.41 -17.62 -5.11
N LYS A 90 4.79 -18.54 -5.86
CA LYS A 90 3.34 -18.70 -5.95
C LYS A 90 2.77 -19.64 -4.89
N PHE A 91 3.58 -20.58 -4.41
CA PHE A 91 3.14 -21.59 -3.44
C PHE A 91 3.05 -21.02 -2.02
N ASN A 92 4.07 -20.28 -1.58
CA ASN A 92 4.06 -19.52 -0.33
C ASN A 92 4.94 -18.27 -0.47
N VAL A 93 4.69 -17.25 0.35
CA VAL A 93 5.35 -15.94 0.18
C VAL A 93 6.88 -16.02 0.35
N CYS A 94 7.38 -16.92 1.20
CA CYS A 94 8.80 -17.07 1.53
C CYS A 94 9.56 -18.09 0.66
N GLY A 95 8.94 -18.63 -0.40
CA GLY A 95 9.60 -19.61 -1.28
C GLY A 95 10.03 -20.91 -0.59
N LEU A 96 9.34 -21.33 0.46
CA LEU A 96 9.62 -22.58 1.16
C LEU A 96 9.35 -23.79 0.26
N ALA A 97 10.19 -24.81 0.37
CA ALA A 97 10.07 -26.04 -0.42
C ALA A 97 8.85 -26.89 -0.04
N SER A 98 8.36 -26.77 1.20
CA SER A 98 7.23 -27.52 1.73
C SER A 98 6.52 -26.71 2.81
N SER A 99 5.19 -26.84 2.88
CA SER A 99 4.36 -26.31 3.98
C SER A 99 4.22 -27.27 5.16
N HIS A 100 4.79 -28.48 5.07
CA HIS A 100 4.71 -29.49 6.14
C HIS A 100 5.75 -29.31 7.24
N ASN A 101 6.79 -28.51 7.00
CA ASN A 101 7.80 -28.22 8.00
C ASN A 101 7.28 -27.13 8.94
N VAL A 102 7.47 -27.33 10.24
CA VAL A 102 7.23 -26.28 11.23
C VAL A 102 8.24 -25.15 11.01
N ASP A 103 7.78 -23.90 11.11
CA ASP A 103 8.59 -22.70 10.91
C ASP A 103 9.89 -22.69 11.74
N SER A 104 9.83 -23.20 12.99
CA SER A 104 10.99 -23.35 13.88
C SER A 104 12.11 -24.23 13.33
N ASN A 105 11.79 -25.11 12.38
CA ASN A 105 12.73 -26.04 11.76
C ASN A 105 13.25 -25.52 10.41
N VAL A 106 12.81 -24.33 9.98
CA VAL A 106 13.27 -23.69 8.75
C VAL A 106 14.46 -22.80 9.08
N GLU A 107 15.66 -23.27 8.74
CA GLU A 107 16.88 -22.51 8.96
C GLU A 107 16.88 -21.19 8.17
N GLY A 108 17.12 -20.09 8.89
CA GLY A 108 17.16 -18.74 8.33
C GLY A 108 15.81 -18.19 7.88
N LEU A 109 14.70 -18.67 8.43
CA LEU A 109 13.35 -18.21 8.06
C LEU A 109 13.19 -16.70 8.21
N ASP A 110 13.64 -16.11 9.32
CA ASP A 110 13.52 -14.67 9.57
C ASP A 110 14.17 -13.85 8.45
N LYS A 111 15.38 -14.22 8.05
CA LYS A 111 16.08 -13.57 6.93
C LYS A 111 15.33 -13.74 5.61
N ARG A 112 14.75 -14.92 5.36
CA ARG A 112 13.93 -15.16 4.16
C ARG A 112 12.66 -14.32 4.16
N VAL A 113 12.02 -14.15 5.32
CA VAL A 113 10.86 -13.27 5.50
C VAL A 113 11.24 -11.84 5.11
N ASP A 114 12.35 -11.33 5.65
CA ASP A 114 12.83 -9.97 5.35
C ASP A 114 13.17 -9.78 3.85
N GLU A 115 13.75 -10.79 3.22
CA GLU A 115 14.10 -10.75 1.79
C GLU A 115 12.91 -10.95 0.85
N SER A 116 11.91 -11.73 1.26
CA SER A 116 10.77 -12.13 0.41
C SER A 116 9.56 -11.22 0.56
N ILE A 117 9.31 -10.70 1.77
CA ILE A 117 8.11 -9.93 2.09
C ILE A 117 8.45 -8.44 2.11
N SER A 118 8.47 -7.84 0.92
CA SER A 118 8.57 -6.37 0.84
C SER A 118 7.37 -5.70 1.52
N PRO A 119 7.51 -4.47 2.07
CA PRO A 119 6.40 -3.74 2.69
C PRO A 119 5.18 -3.56 1.76
N ALA A 120 5.42 -3.42 0.45
CA ALA A 120 4.36 -3.37 -0.56
C ALA A 120 3.58 -4.69 -0.65
N LEU A 121 4.29 -5.81 -0.66
CA LEU A 121 3.68 -7.14 -0.74
C LEU A 121 2.92 -7.47 0.55
N PHE A 122 3.48 -7.12 1.71
CA PHE A 122 2.78 -7.23 2.98
C PHE A 122 1.44 -6.47 2.95
N TYR A 123 1.47 -5.18 2.59
CA TYR A 123 0.27 -4.37 2.46
C TYR A 123 -0.74 -4.99 1.49
N ALA A 124 -0.26 -5.43 0.31
CA ALA A 124 -1.12 -6.04 -0.70
C ALA A 124 -1.83 -7.29 -0.16
N CYS A 125 -1.10 -8.22 0.45
CA CYS A 125 -1.63 -9.45 1.02
C CYS A 125 -2.66 -9.18 2.11
N CYS A 126 -2.41 -8.19 2.98
CA CYS A 126 -3.31 -7.87 4.09
C CYS A 126 -4.57 -7.12 3.66
N TYR A 127 -4.51 -6.29 2.62
CA TYR A 127 -5.55 -5.28 2.36
C TYR A 127 -6.26 -5.35 1.01
N TRP A 128 -5.86 -6.22 0.07
CA TRP A 128 -6.52 -6.34 -1.24
C TRP A 128 -8.03 -6.56 -1.12
N SER A 129 -8.47 -7.44 -0.21
CA SER A 129 -9.88 -7.80 -0.02
C SER A 129 -10.68 -6.66 0.60
N LYS A 130 -10.06 -5.92 1.53
CA LYS A 130 -10.67 -4.71 2.11
C LYS A 130 -10.85 -3.63 1.06
N HIS A 131 -9.85 -3.38 0.20
CA HIS A 131 -10.02 -2.48 -0.94
C HIS A 131 -11.12 -2.95 -1.89
N LEU A 132 -11.21 -4.26 -2.18
CA LEU A 132 -12.27 -4.80 -3.02
C LEU A 132 -13.66 -4.55 -2.42
N ASN A 133 -13.83 -4.82 -1.12
CA ASN A 133 -15.09 -4.55 -0.42
C ASN A 133 -15.46 -3.05 -0.50
N LEU A 134 -14.52 -2.15 -0.21
CA LEU A 134 -14.80 -0.70 -0.26
C LEU A 134 -15.02 -0.16 -1.69
N ALA A 135 -14.60 -0.91 -2.72
CA ALA A 135 -14.87 -0.57 -4.11
C ALA A 135 -16.25 -1.03 -4.59
N LEU A 136 -16.79 -2.10 -4.00
CA LEU A 136 -18.05 -2.74 -4.42
C LEU A 136 -19.27 -2.21 -3.66
N TRP A 137 -19.07 -1.66 -2.48
CA TRP A 137 -20.14 -1.10 -1.67
C TRP A 137 -20.11 0.41 -1.86
N GLU A 138 -21.03 0.91 -2.68
CA GLU A 138 -21.30 2.34 -2.78
C GLU A 138 -21.73 2.83 -1.39
N VAL A 139 -20.86 3.62 -0.75
CA VAL A 139 -21.22 4.46 0.41
C VAL A 139 -21.57 5.84 -0.13
#